data_AF-A0A973JG35-F1
#
_entry.id   AF-A0A973JG35-F1
#
_cell.length_a   1.000
_cell.length_b   1.000
_cell.length_c   1.000
_cell.angle_alpha   90.00
_cell.angle_beta   90.00
_cell.angle_gamma   90.00
#
_symmetry.space_group_name_H-M   'P 1'
#
loop_
_entity.id
_entity.type
_entity.pdbx_description
1 polymer ?
#
loop_
_entity_poly.entity_id
_entity_poly.type
_entity_poly.pdbx_seq_one_letter_code
_entity_poly.pdbx_strand_id
1 'polypeptide(L)'
;MNVGDAWIFRARDMAPSERVRVVADQREGRPPRVEVEFLDDQKAGTVKKVSPSRLCGPWSGVATFDALMANWARVSVHELDETEETAVYTVFERLVPRTIATVGMGYSRNCLGIHDMAALEATTGRPVAHFVDAVPSFRDNGTWWLPSEGAVLVAEAACRAAPVPILDCVTEEERQEREACKRGKRRKDLDGNSCASSSEWEYRLYLELGRPVYELLRQWCGHRAVSFYDRLGAAEAEIQRLDELIARAADAMRSNNLDSHARWLDDEHERDRVTPFTIRPTVDRPLSPDELPLQTVYRRRWWR
;
A
#
# COMPACT_ATOMS: atom_id res chain seq x y z
N MET A 1 -12.31 -38.24 -8.11
CA MET A 1 -13.54 -37.96 -8.87
C MET A 1 -13.81 -39.18 -9.69
N ASN A 2 -14.80 -39.97 -9.32
CA ASN A 2 -15.16 -41.20 -10.00
C ASN A 2 -16.45 -41.00 -10.80
N VAL A 3 -16.59 -41.76 -11.88
CA VAL A 3 -17.86 -41.84 -12.61
C VAL A 3 -18.94 -42.39 -11.67
N GLY A 4 -20.11 -41.75 -11.65
CA GLY A 4 -21.22 -42.06 -10.75
C GLY A 4 -21.30 -41.19 -9.51
N ASP A 5 -20.22 -40.48 -9.14
CA ASP A 5 -20.22 -39.60 -7.96
C ASP A 5 -21.12 -38.38 -8.20
N ALA A 6 -21.82 -37.94 -7.14
CA ALA A 6 -22.57 -36.69 -7.13
C ALA A 6 -21.67 -35.52 -6.71
N TRP A 7 -21.66 -34.46 -7.51
CA TRP A 7 -20.78 -33.29 -7.36
C TRP A 7 -21.58 -31.99 -7.36
N ILE A 8 -20.99 -30.97 -6.75
CA ILE A 8 -21.44 -29.58 -6.80
C ILE A 8 -20.99 -28.99 -8.12
N PHE A 9 -21.94 -28.56 -8.94
CA PHE A 9 -21.68 -27.81 -10.17
C PHE A 9 -22.15 -26.36 -10.03
N ARG A 10 -21.34 -25.41 -10.51
CA ARG A 10 -21.74 -24.00 -10.62
C ARG A 10 -21.38 -23.47 -11.99
N ALA A 11 -22.35 -22.83 -12.66
CA ALA A 11 -22.14 -22.27 -13.99
C ALA A 11 -21.17 -21.07 -14.00
N ARG A 12 -21.17 -20.30 -12.92
CA ARG A 12 -20.27 -19.18 -12.61
C ARG A 12 -19.96 -19.22 -11.11
N ASP A 13 -18.91 -18.54 -10.69
CA ASP A 13 -18.43 -18.63 -9.31
C ASP A 13 -19.54 -18.28 -8.30
N MET A 14 -20.31 -17.22 -8.55
CA MET A 14 -21.44 -16.79 -7.70
C MET A 14 -22.82 -17.39 -8.08
N ALA A 15 -22.91 -18.28 -9.08
CA ALA A 15 -24.19 -18.88 -9.47
C ALA A 15 -24.62 -19.99 -8.49
N PRO A 16 -25.92 -20.24 -8.24
CA PRO A 16 -26.36 -21.30 -7.33
C PRO A 16 -25.75 -22.68 -7.62
N SER A 17 -25.56 -23.48 -6.57
CA SER A 17 -25.06 -24.85 -6.68
C SER A 17 -26.13 -25.77 -7.27
N GLU A 18 -25.77 -26.52 -8.32
CA GLU A 18 -26.62 -27.52 -8.95
C GLU A 18 -26.01 -28.91 -8.72
N ARG A 19 -26.86 -29.92 -8.48
CA ARG A 19 -26.41 -31.30 -8.28
C ARG A 19 -26.20 -31.97 -9.62
N VAL A 20 -24.99 -32.49 -9.83
CA VAL A 20 -24.66 -33.25 -11.04
C VAL A 20 -24.03 -34.60 -10.70
N ARG A 21 -24.20 -35.57 -11.58
CA ARG A 21 -23.48 -36.85 -11.56
C ARG A 21 -22.43 -36.87 -12.65
N VAL A 22 -21.22 -37.33 -12.34
CA VAL A 22 -20.16 -37.53 -13.35
C VAL A 22 -20.51 -38.76 -14.19
N VAL A 23 -20.69 -38.59 -15.50
CA VAL A 23 -21.07 -39.67 -16.43
C VAL A 23 -19.85 -40.22 -17.16
N ALA A 24 -18.95 -39.35 -17.59
CA ALA A 24 -17.70 -39.75 -18.24
C ALA A 24 -16.58 -38.72 -17.99
N ASP A 25 -15.37 -39.20 -17.75
CA ASP A 25 -14.19 -38.37 -17.55
C ASP A 25 -13.35 -38.34 -18.85
N GLN A 26 -13.61 -37.36 -19.72
CA GLN A 26 -12.87 -37.17 -20.98
C GLN A 26 -11.75 -36.14 -20.79
N ARG A 27 -10.81 -36.43 -19.88
CA ARG A 27 -9.65 -35.56 -19.59
C ARG A 27 -8.58 -35.53 -20.70
N GLU A 28 -8.68 -36.42 -21.68
CA GLU A 28 -7.69 -36.55 -22.75
C GLU A 28 -7.78 -35.45 -23.84
N GLY A 29 -8.83 -34.64 -23.85
CA GLY A 29 -8.98 -33.49 -24.76
C GLY A 29 -8.33 -32.18 -24.25
N ARG A 30 -7.92 -31.29 -25.16
CA ARG A 30 -7.49 -29.92 -24.83
C ARG A 30 -8.53 -28.88 -25.33
N PRO A 31 -9.18 -28.10 -24.45
CA PRO A 31 -9.15 -28.17 -22.99
C PRO A 31 -9.93 -29.39 -22.45
N PRO A 32 -9.58 -29.91 -21.26
CA PRO A 32 -10.23 -31.09 -20.68
C PRO A 32 -11.71 -30.81 -20.40
N ARG A 33 -12.54 -31.85 -20.59
CA ARG A 33 -14.00 -31.78 -20.39
C ARG A 33 -14.48 -33.00 -19.62
N VAL A 34 -15.47 -32.77 -18.77
CA VAL A 34 -16.17 -33.83 -18.02
C VAL A 34 -17.61 -33.83 -18.46
N GLU A 35 -18.16 -35.00 -18.79
CA GLU A 35 -19.59 -35.16 -19.04
C GLU A 35 -20.31 -35.34 -17.72
N VAL A 36 -21.30 -34.50 -17.48
CA VAL A 36 -22.09 -34.48 -16.25
C VAL A 36 -23.58 -34.51 -16.57
N GLU A 37 -24.34 -35.24 -15.77
CA GLU A 37 -25.79 -35.32 -15.82
C GLU A 37 -26.38 -34.51 -14.67
N PHE A 38 -27.30 -33.58 -14.97
CA PHE A 38 -28.02 -32.83 -13.94
C PHE A 38 -29.05 -33.73 -13.27
N LEU A 39 -29.10 -33.71 -11.93
CA LEU A 39 -29.98 -34.59 -11.15
C LEU A 39 -31.26 -33.92 -10.66
N ASP A 40 -31.25 -32.58 -10.58
CA ASP A 40 -32.32 -31.81 -9.95
C ASP A 40 -32.99 -30.85 -10.97
N ASP A 41 -34.16 -30.32 -10.58
CA ASP A 41 -34.96 -29.32 -11.29
C ASP A 41 -35.36 -29.68 -12.73
N GLN A 42 -35.75 -28.66 -13.52
CA GLN A 42 -36.16 -28.79 -14.92
C GLN A 42 -35.06 -29.32 -15.85
N LYS A 43 -33.82 -29.41 -15.36
CA LYS A 43 -32.66 -29.90 -16.13
C LYS A 43 -32.37 -31.38 -15.86
N ALA A 44 -33.10 -32.03 -14.94
CA ALA A 44 -32.88 -33.42 -14.57
C ALA A 44 -32.80 -34.33 -15.82
N GLY A 45 -31.76 -35.17 -15.88
CA GLY A 45 -31.48 -36.07 -17.01
C GLY A 45 -30.76 -35.42 -18.20
N THR A 46 -30.50 -34.11 -18.17
CA THR A 46 -29.71 -33.45 -19.22
C THR A 46 -28.23 -33.73 -19.02
N VAL A 47 -27.54 -34.16 -20.07
CA VAL A 47 -26.08 -34.37 -20.06
C VAL A 47 -25.37 -33.18 -20.73
N LYS A 48 -24.33 -32.64 -20.10
CA LYS A 48 -23.49 -31.57 -20.66
C LYS A 48 -22.01 -31.82 -20.46
N LYS A 49 -21.20 -31.32 -21.39
CA LYS A 49 -19.74 -31.24 -21.25
C LYS A 49 -19.36 -29.95 -20.53
N VAL A 50 -18.73 -30.07 -19.36
CA VAL A 50 -18.31 -28.93 -18.53
C VAL A 50 -16.80 -28.92 -18.32
N SER A 51 -16.26 -27.76 -17.95
CA SER A 51 -14.87 -27.66 -17.49
C SER A 51 -14.73 -28.32 -16.12
N PRO A 52 -13.69 -29.11 -15.85
CA PRO A 52 -13.41 -29.66 -14.51
C PRO A 52 -13.39 -28.59 -13.42
N SER A 53 -12.95 -27.36 -13.73
CA SER A 53 -12.92 -26.23 -12.78
C SER A 53 -14.31 -25.77 -12.30
N ARG A 54 -15.39 -26.21 -12.94
CA ARG A 54 -16.78 -25.93 -12.51
C ARG A 54 -17.35 -26.97 -11.55
N LEU A 55 -16.58 -28.01 -11.23
CA LEU A 55 -16.92 -29.04 -10.25
C LEU A 55 -16.23 -28.70 -8.93
N CYS A 56 -17.00 -28.23 -7.96
CA CYS A 56 -16.49 -27.58 -6.74
C CYS A 56 -16.29 -28.53 -5.56
N GLY A 57 -16.68 -29.80 -5.69
CA GLY A 57 -16.53 -30.82 -4.65
C GLY A 57 -17.69 -31.82 -4.63
N PRO A 58 -17.67 -32.79 -3.69
CA PRO A 58 -18.75 -33.76 -3.53
C PRO A 58 -20.05 -33.08 -3.06
N TRP A 59 -21.19 -33.53 -3.59
CA TRP A 59 -22.50 -32.96 -3.24
C TRP A 59 -22.84 -33.06 -1.76
N SER A 60 -22.29 -34.05 -1.04
CA SER A 60 -22.46 -34.17 0.41
C SER A 60 -21.98 -32.95 1.19
N GLY A 61 -21.08 -32.14 0.62
CA GLY A 61 -20.58 -30.90 1.21
C GLY A 61 -21.30 -29.62 0.75
N VAL A 62 -22.41 -29.71 0.01
CA VAL A 62 -23.04 -28.55 -0.65
C VAL A 62 -23.44 -27.45 0.34
N ALA A 63 -24.00 -27.80 1.50
CA ALA A 63 -24.41 -26.80 2.49
C ALA A 63 -23.23 -25.97 3.02
N THR A 64 -22.10 -26.62 3.31
CA THR A 64 -20.86 -25.94 3.74
C THR A 64 -20.30 -25.07 2.62
N PHE A 65 -20.31 -25.58 1.39
CA PHE A 65 -19.83 -24.84 0.22
C PHE A 65 -20.69 -23.61 -0.06
N ASP A 66 -22.01 -23.74 -0.01
CA ASP A 66 -22.94 -22.64 -0.23
C ASP A 66 -22.84 -21.58 0.86
N ALA A 67 -22.63 -21.97 2.11
CA ALA A 67 -22.35 -21.02 3.19
C ALA A 67 -21.04 -20.24 2.95
N LEU A 68 -19.99 -20.92 2.47
CA LEU A 68 -18.74 -20.26 2.08
C LEU A 68 -18.95 -19.29 0.92
N MET A 69 -19.69 -19.69 -0.11
CA MET A 69 -19.99 -18.81 -1.25
C MET A 69 -20.89 -17.64 -0.87
N ALA A 70 -21.80 -17.80 0.09
CA ALA A 70 -22.58 -16.70 0.64
C ALA A 70 -21.71 -15.69 1.39
N ASN A 71 -20.68 -16.15 2.11
CA ASN A 71 -19.68 -15.27 2.72
C ASN A 71 -18.88 -14.52 1.65
N TRP A 72 -18.45 -15.20 0.58
CA TRP A 72 -17.79 -14.55 -0.55
C TRP A 72 -18.67 -13.50 -1.23
N ALA A 73 -19.93 -13.81 -1.49
CA ALA A 73 -20.88 -12.85 -2.05
C ALA A 73 -21.05 -11.61 -1.15
N ARG A 74 -21.00 -11.77 0.18
CA ARG A 74 -21.08 -10.67 1.14
C ARG A 74 -19.87 -9.73 1.08
N VAL A 75 -18.66 -10.26 0.86
CA VAL A 75 -17.44 -9.43 0.75
C VAL A 75 -17.21 -8.84 -0.63
N SER A 76 -17.94 -9.32 -1.64
CA SER A 76 -17.84 -8.86 -3.03
C SER A 76 -18.78 -7.72 -3.40
N VAL A 77 -19.47 -7.11 -2.43
CA VAL A 77 -20.50 -6.09 -2.71
C VAL A 77 -19.89 -4.77 -3.20
N HIS A 78 -18.69 -4.43 -2.72
CA HIS A 78 -18.08 -3.13 -2.98
C HIS A 78 -16.84 -3.25 -3.86
N GLU A 79 -16.79 -2.39 -4.88
CA GLU A 79 -15.67 -2.23 -5.78
C GLU A 79 -15.02 -0.87 -5.53
N LEU A 80 -13.70 -0.88 -5.37
CA LEU A 80 -12.91 0.35 -5.32
C LEU A 80 -12.91 1.01 -6.69
N ASP A 81 -12.84 2.33 -6.70
CA ASP A 81 -12.50 3.03 -7.94
C ASP A 81 -11.03 2.81 -8.32
N GLU A 82 -10.64 3.25 -9.53
CA GLU A 82 -9.29 3.06 -10.04
C GLU A 82 -8.22 3.79 -9.20
N THR A 83 -8.59 4.92 -8.57
CA THR A 83 -7.69 5.71 -7.72
C THR A 83 -7.42 4.98 -6.41
N GLU A 84 -8.48 4.53 -5.74
CA GLU A 84 -8.42 3.75 -4.51
C GLU A 84 -7.70 2.42 -4.74
N GLU A 85 -8.04 1.71 -5.83
CA GLU A 85 -7.39 0.45 -6.21
C GLU A 85 -5.88 0.66 -6.36
N THR A 86 -5.46 1.65 -7.15
CA THR A 86 -4.04 1.96 -7.36
C THR A 86 -3.34 2.33 -6.06
N ALA A 87 -3.95 3.20 -5.24
CA ALA A 87 -3.38 3.61 -3.95
C ALA A 87 -3.22 2.41 -2.99
N VAL A 88 -4.22 1.52 -2.89
CA VAL A 88 -4.13 0.29 -2.10
C VAL A 88 -2.98 -0.57 -2.60
N TYR A 89 -2.87 -0.82 -3.91
CA TYR A 89 -1.77 -1.63 -4.44
C TYR A 89 -0.40 -1.03 -4.14
N THR A 90 -0.22 0.29 -4.30
CA THR A 90 1.03 0.97 -3.96
C THR A 90 1.41 0.77 -2.50
N VAL A 91 0.45 0.90 -1.58
CA VAL A 91 0.71 0.71 -0.14
C VAL A 91 1.08 -0.72 0.17
N PHE A 92 0.34 -1.70 -0.36
CA PHE A 92 0.63 -3.11 -0.12
C PHE A 92 1.98 -3.52 -0.71
N GLU A 93 2.34 -3.04 -1.89
CA GLU A 93 3.65 -3.31 -2.49
C GLU A 93 4.81 -2.76 -1.64
N ARG A 94 4.63 -1.57 -1.05
CA ARG A 94 5.70 -0.88 -0.31
C ARG A 94 5.80 -1.27 1.16
N LEU A 95 4.67 -1.48 1.83
CA LEU A 95 4.60 -1.61 3.29
C LEU A 95 4.14 -2.98 3.80
N VAL A 96 3.39 -3.74 2.99
CA VAL A 96 2.74 -4.97 3.46
C VAL A 96 3.20 -6.18 2.62
N PRO A 97 4.24 -6.90 3.08
CA PRO A 97 4.68 -8.13 2.45
C PRO A 97 3.51 -9.10 2.19
N ARG A 98 3.54 -9.76 1.02
CA ARG A 98 2.51 -10.74 0.62
C ARG A 98 2.36 -11.91 1.59
N THR A 99 3.39 -12.20 2.40
CA THR A 99 3.34 -13.22 3.46
C THR A 99 2.47 -12.79 4.65
N ILE A 100 2.26 -11.49 4.85
CA ILE A 100 1.42 -10.94 5.92
C ILE A 100 -0.02 -10.84 5.43
N ALA A 101 -0.21 -10.18 4.29
CA ALA A 101 -1.53 -10.01 3.69
C ALA A 101 -1.44 -9.80 2.18
N THR A 102 -2.50 -10.16 1.46
CA THR A 102 -2.58 -10.07 0.00
C THR A 102 -3.89 -9.44 -0.44
N VAL A 103 -3.81 -8.44 -1.31
CA VAL A 103 -4.96 -7.84 -2.00
C VAL A 103 -5.14 -8.50 -3.37
N GLY A 104 -6.38 -8.63 -3.83
CA GLY A 104 -6.71 -9.14 -5.17
C GLY A 104 -6.71 -10.66 -5.28
N MET A 105 -6.86 -11.35 -4.15
CA MET A 105 -6.99 -12.81 -4.09
C MET A 105 -8.42 -13.21 -3.75
N GLY A 106 -8.86 -14.36 -4.28
CA GLY A 106 -10.19 -14.92 -4.01
C GLY A 106 -11.21 -14.67 -5.12
N TYR A 107 -12.49 -14.62 -4.74
CA TYR A 107 -13.62 -14.49 -5.69
C TYR A 107 -14.05 -13.04 -5.95
N SER A 108 -13.41 -12.06 -5.30
CA SER A 108 -13.66 -10.63 -5.51
C SER A 108 -12.43 -9.90 -6.00
N ARG A 109 -12.64 -8.89 -6.83
CA ARG A 109 -11.62 -7.88 -7.11
C ARG A 109 -11.29 -7.14 -5.80
N ASN A 110 -10.00 -7.03 -5.49
CA ASN A 110 -9.47 -6.30 -4.33
C ASN A 110 -9.91 -6.80 -2.94
N CYS A 111 -10.37 -8.04 -2.81
CA CYS A 111 -10.50 -8.67 -1.49
C CYS A 111 -9.13 -8.76 -0.79
N LEU A 112 -9.14 -8.56 0.52
CA LEU A 112 -7.96 -8.67 1.37
C LEU A 112 -7.95 -10.03 2.09
N GLY A 113 -6.90 -10.81 1.89
CA GLY A 113 -6.59 -11.98 2.69
C GLY A 113 -5.49 -11.68 3.70
N ILE A 114 -5.74 -11.86 5.00
CA ILE A 114 -4.77 -11.69 6.08
C ILE A 114 -4.26 -13.07 6.52
N HIS A 115 -2.96 -13.30 6.35
CA HIS A 115 -2.29 -14.58 6.61
C HIS A 115 -1.55 -14.59 7.95
N ASP A 116 -0.95 -13.45 8.34
CA ASP A 116 -0.26 -13.28 9.62
C ASP A 116 -0.83 -12.07 10.38
N MET A 117 -1.61 -12.35 11.41
CA MET A 117 -2.24 -11.31 12.22
C MET A 117 -1.21 -10.52 13.01
N ALA A 118 -0.23 -11.18 13.65
CA ALA A 118 0.71 -10.51 14.55
C ALA A 118 1.64 -9.58 13.76
N ALA A 119 2.10 -10.02 12.59
CA ALA A 119 2.91 -9.19 11.71
C ALA A 119 2.11 -8.00 11.15
N LEU A 120 0.81 -8.18 10.83
CA LEU A 120 -0.03 -7.08 10.38
C LEU A 120 -0.25 -6.02 11.48
N GLU A 121 -0.41 -6.44 12.74
CA GLU A 121 -0.52 -5.51 13.87
C GLU A 121 0.75 -4.71 14.07
N ALA A 122 1.92 -5.35 13.90
CA ALA A 122 3.20 -4.66 13.96
C ALA A 122 3.37 -3.64 12.83
N THR A 123 2.94 -3.98 11.61
CA THR A 123 3.01 -3.06 10.44
C THR A 123 2.05 -1.88 10.56
N THR A 124 0.82 -2.12 11.02
CA THR A 124 -0.24 -1.09 11.06
C THR A 124 -0.33 -0.33 12.39
N GLY A 125 0.31 -0.84 13.44
CA GLY A 125 0.20 -0.30 14.79
C GLY A 125 -1.20 -0.44 15.40
N ARG A 126 -2.07 -1.30 14.84
CA ARG A 126 -3.46 -1.52 15.28
C ARG A 126 -3.78 -3.00 15.39
N PRO A 127 -4.61 -3.42 16.37
CA PRO A 127 -5.07 -4.81 16.46
C PRO A 127 -5.86 -5.25 15.22
N VAL A 128 -5.70 -6.49 14.77
CA VAL A 128 -6.44 -7.01 13.59
C VAL A 128 -7.94 -6.96 13.81
N ALA A 129 -8.40 -7.17 15.05
CA ALA A 129 -9.81 -7.07 15.44
C ALA A 129 -10.43 -5.73 15.02
N HIS A 130 -9.67 -4.64 15.05
CA HIS A 130 -10.15 -3.33 14.64
C HIS A 130 -10.61 -3.30 13.16
N PHE A 131 -9.93 -4.05 12.29
CA PHE A 131 -10.28 -4.15 10.88
C PHE A 131 -11.39 -5.18 10.66
N VAL A 132 -11.27 -6.35 11.30
CA VAL A 132 -12.22 -7.46 11.17
C VAL A 132 -13.63 -7.08 11.64
N ASP A 133 -13.73 -6.29 12.71
CA ASP A 133 -15.01 -5.86 13.28
C ASP A 133 -15.64 -4.67 12.51
N ALA A 134 -14.83 -3.92 11.75
CA ALA A 134 -15.28 -2.74 11.02
C ALA A 134 -16.02 -3.07 9.71
N VAL A 135 -15.76 -4.23 9.13
CA VAL A 135 -16.28 -4.64 7.82
C VAL A 135 -16.80 -6.08 7.87
N PRO A 136 -17.72 -6.48 6.98
CA PRO A 136 -18.25 -7.85 6.98
C PRO A 136 -17.15 -8.84 6.58
N SER A 137 -16.45 -9.39 7.56
CA SER A 137 -15.33 -10.32 7.37
C SER A 137 -15.77 -11.78 7.56
N PHE A 138 -14.94 -12.71 7.13
CA PHE A 138 -15.08 -14.13 7.50
C PHE A 138 -13.73 -14.84 7.50
N ARG A 139 -13.69 -16.02 8.10
CA ARG A 139 -12.47 -16.83 8.18
C ARG A 139 -12.62 -18.09 7.33
N ASP A 140 -11.60 -18.37 6.51
CA ASP A 140 -11.50 -19.60 5.74
C ASP A 140 -10.05 -20.11 5.75
N ASN A 141 -9.85 -21.40 6.02
CA ASN A 141 -8.55 -22.06 6.06
C ASN A 141 -7.47 -21.32 6.90
N GLY A 142 -7.89 -20.66 7.98
CA GLY A 142 -7.00 -19.91 8.87
C GLY A 142 -6.78 -18.44 8.47
N THR A 143 -7.07 -18.07 7.23
CA THR A 143 -6.97 -16.71 6.67
C THR A 143 -8.25 -15.91 6.95
N TRP A 144 -8.09 -14.64 7.32
CA TRP A 144 -9.21 -13.70 7.38
C TRP A 144 -9.41 -13.05 6.01
N TRP A 145 -10.64 -13.09 5.53
CA TRP A 145 -11.06 -12.46 4.29
C TRP A 145 -11.91 -11.25 4.60
N LEU A 146 -11.46 -10.10 4.10
CA LEU A 146 -12.13 -8.82 4.23
C LEU A 146 -12.54 -8.31 2.83
N PRO A 147 -13.62 -7.52 2.74
CA PRO A 147 -13.98 -6.84 1.52
C PRO A 147 -12.95 -5.74 1.19
N SER A 148 -13.13 -5.10 0.05
CA SER A 148 -12.19 -4.09 -0.46
C SER A 148 -12.05 -2.86 0.44
N GLU A 149 -13.10 -2.49 1.17
CA GLU A 149 -13.05 -1.45 2.22
C GLU A 149 -12.08 -1.83 3.34
N GLY A 150 -11.99 -3.12 3.68
CA GLY A 150 -11.00 -3.63 4.63
C GLY A 150 -9.57 -3.44 4.14
N ALA A 151 -9.34 -3.56 2.82
CA ALA A 151 -8.03 -3.26 2.22
C ALA A 151 -7.67 -1.78 2.37
N VAL A 152 -8.64 -0.88 2.14
CA VAL A 152 -8.46 0.57 2.33
C VAL A 152 -8.14 0.91 3.79
N LEU A 153 -8.89 0.36 4.74
CA LEU A 153 -8.64 0.59 6.18
C LEU A 153 -7.24 0.14 6.61
N VAL A 154 -6.79 -1.02 6.12
CA VAL A 154 -5.45 -1.53 6.41
C VAL A 154 -4.37 -0.69 5.73
N ALA A 155 -4.57 -0.29 4.47
CA ALA A 155 -3.63 0.57 3.74
C ALA A 155 -3.47 1.93 4.43
N GLU A 156 -4.58 2.56 4.81
CA GLU A 156 -4.57 3.83 5.53
C GLU A 156 -3.85 3.71 6.89
N ALA A 157 -4.10 2.63 7.63
CA ALA A 157 -3.41 2.38 8.90
C ALA A 157 -1.90 2.17 8.71
N ALA A 158 -1.50 1.40 7.69
CA ALA A 158 -0.10 1.18 7.34
C ALA A 158 0.61 2.49 6.94
N CYS A 159 -0.02 3.33 6.12
CA CYS A 159 0.50 4.65 5.75
C CYS A 159 0.72 5.55 6.98
N ARG A 160 -0.21 5.55 7.93
CA ARG A 160 -0.07 6.34 9.17
C ARG A 160 1.07 5.82 10.06
N ALA A 161 1.28 4.51 10.10
CA ALA A 161 2.33 3.89 10.90
C ALA A 161 3.73 4.13 10.29
N ALA A 162 3.85 4.07 8.97
CA ALA A 162 5.11 4.24 8.25
C ALA A 162 4.92 5.16 7.01
N PRO A 163 4.80 6.49 7.20
CA PRO A 163 4.50 7.41 6.10
C PRO A 163 5.69 7.64 5.16
N VAL A 164 6.92 7.60 5.68
CA VAL A 164 8.13 8.00 4.92
C VAL A 164 8.32 7.20 3.62
N PRO A 165 8.27 5.85 3.60
CA PRO A 165 8.44 5.08 2.35
C PRO A 165 7.39 5.40 1.28
N ILE A 166 6.18 5.77 1.69
CA ILE A 166 5.11 6.17 0.76
C ILE A 166 5.35 7.57 0.22
N LEU A 167 5.75 8.52 1.07
CA LEU A 167 6.06 9.88 0.64
C LEU A 167 7.30 9.95 -0.27
N ASP A 168 8.31 9.10 -0.02
CA ASP A 168 9.46 8.93 -0.92
C ASP A 168 9.00 8.39 -2.29
N CYS A 169 8.12 7.39 -2.30
CA CYS A 169 7.56 6.82 -3.52
C CYS A 169 6.77 7.86 -4.32
N VAL A 170 5.89 8.62 -3.66
CA VAL A 170 5.10 9.69 -4.30
C VAL A 170 6.00 10.77 -4.90
N THR A 171 7.01 11.21 -4.15
CA THR A 171 7.97 12.22 -4.62
C THR A 171 8.72 11.76 -5.87
N GLU A 172 9.20 10.52 -5.86
CA GLU A 172 9.96 9.96 -6.98
C GLU A 172 9.07 9.75 -8.21
N GLU A 173 7.86 9.22 -8.04
CA GLU A 173 6.93 9.03 -9.15
C GLU A 173 6.46 10.35 -9.74
N GLU A 174 6.09 11.34 -8.92
CA GLU A 174 5.74 12.68 -9.41
C GLU A 174 6.90 13.36 -10.12
N ARG A 175 8.16 13.12 -9.69
CA ARG A 175 9.33 13.60 -10.41
C ARG A 175 9.42 12.98 -11.80
N GLN A 176 9.18 11.67 -11.94
CA GLN A 176 9.17 10.98 -13.23
C GLN A 176 8.02 11.46 -14.13
N GLU A 177 6.82 11.59 -13.58
CA GLU A 177 5.64 12.07 -14.30
C GLU A 177 5.81 13.54 -14.73
N ARG A 178 6.44 14.39 -13.91
CA ARG A 178 6.79 15.76 -14.30
C ARG A 178 7.74 15.81 -15.49
N GLU A 179 8.74 14.92 -15.54
CA GLU A 179 9.64 14.84 -16.70
C GLU A 179 8.92 14.28 -17.94
N ALA A 180 8.01 13.31 -17.78
CA ALA A 180 7.16 12.81 -18.84
C ALA A 180 6.22 13.88 -19.40
N CYS A 181 5.62 14.71 -18.54
CA CYS A 181 4.79 15.85 -18.94
C CYS A 181 5.56 16.90 -19.75
N LYS A 182 6.88 17.03 -19.54
CA LYS A 182 7.72 17.97 -20.31
C LYS A 182 8.11 17.43 -21.67
N ARG A 183 8.41 16.12 -21.77
CA ARG A 183 9.14 15.54 -22.90
C ARG A 183 8.40 14.39 -23.61
N GLY A 184 7.24 13.98 -23.11
CA GLY A 184 6.62 12.70 -23.42
C GLY A 184 7.37 11.52 -22.80
N LYS A 185 6.85 10.31 -22.98
CA LYS A 185 7.46 9.06 -22.46
C LYS A 185 7.63 8.07 -23.61
N ARG A 186 8.80 7.46 -23.69
CA ARG A 186 9.00 6.29 -24.57
C ARG A 186 8.61 5.05 -23.79
N ARG A 187 7.69 4.27 -24.34
CA ARG A 187 7.24 2.98 -23.80
C ARG A 187 7.49 1.91 -24.86
N LYS A 188 7.61 0.66 -24.42
CA LYS A 188 7.53 -0.48 -25.34
C LYS A 188 6.11 -1.00 -25.28
N ASP A 189 5.52 -1.27 -26.44
CA ASP A 189 4.26 -2.02 -26.50
C ASP A 189 4.50 -3.51 -26.18
N LEU A 190 3.41 -4.28 -26.13
CA LEU A 190 3.46 -5.73 -25.88
C LEU A 190 4.27 -6.49 -26.93
N ASP A 191 4.38 -5.96 -28.14
CA ASP A 191 5.13 -6.52 -29.26
C ASP A 191 6.61 -6.06 -29.26
N GLY A 192 7.01 -5.25 -28.28
CA GLY A 192 8.37 -4.74 -28.09
C GLY A 192 8.72 -3.52 -28.93
N ASN A 193 7.79 -2.97 -29.72
CA ASN A 193 8.00 -1.76 -30.49
C ASN A 193 8.01 -0.53 -29.58
N SER A 194 8.88 0.43 -29.88
CA SER A 194 8.89 1.70 -29.14
C SER A 194 7.73 2.57 -29.59
N CYS A 195 6.79 2.86 -28.68
CA CYS A 195 5.82 3.92 -28.84
C CYS A 195 6.25 5.13 -28.00
N ALA A 196 5.98 6.34 -28.50
CA ALA A 196 6.21 7.57 -27.76
C ALA A 196 4.85 8.22 -27.48
N SER A 197 4.58 8.53 -26.22
CA SER A 197 3.47 9.40 -25.84
C SER A 197 3.89 10.86 -25.99
N SER A 198 2.93 11.73 -26.31
CA SER A 198 3.15 13.17 -26.31
C SER A 198 3.16 13.72 -24.88
N SER A 199 3.83 14.86 -24.69
CA SER A 199 3.80 15.61 -23.42
C SER A 199 2.39 15.98 -22.97
N GLU A 200 1.54 16.42 -23.90
CA GLU A 200 0.14 16.77 -23.62
C GLU A 200 -0.69 15.56 -23.17
N TRP A 201 -0.46 14.40 -23.78
CA TRP A 201 -1.10 13.16 -23.36
C TRP A 201 -0.70 12.77 -21.94
N GLU A 202 0.60 12.79 -21.63
CA GLU A 202 1.10 12.47 -20.29
C GLU A 202 0.60 13.47 -19.24
N TYR A 203 0.50 14.76 -19.59
CA TYR A 203 -0.05 15.77 -18.69
C TYR A 203 -1.52 15.53 -18.35
N ARG A 204 -2.34 15.17 -19.35
CA ARG A 204 -3.73 14.80 -19.09
C ARG A 204 -3.83 13.53 -18.25
N LEU A 205 -3.03 12.50 -18.57
CA LEU A 205 -2.98 11.25 -17.81
C LEU A 205 -2.61 11.51 -16.33
N TYR A 206 -1.64 12.39 -16.09
CA TYR A 206 -1.26 12.80 -14.75
C TYR A 206 -2.41 13.47 -14.00
N LEU A 207 -3.14 14.39 -14.64
CA LEU A 207 -4.27 15.07 -13.99
C LEU A 207 -5.44 14.12 -13.67
N GLU A 208 -5.73 13.18 -14.58
CA GLU A 208 -6.89 12.28 -14.45
C GLU A 208 -6.60 11.08 -13.54
N LEU A 209 -5.40 10.51 -13.58
CA LEU A 209 -5.07 9.26 -12.90
C LEU A 209 -3.98 9.41 -11.84
N GLY A 210 -2.88 10.10 -12.15
CA GLY A 210 -1.72 10.17 -11.24
C GLY A 210 -1.98 11.04 -10.01
N ARG A 211 -2.41 12.29 -10.23
CA ARG A 211 -2.62 13.28 -9.19
C ARG A 211 -3.63 12.84 -8.12
N PRO A 212 -4.80 12.27 -8.47
CA PRO A 212 -5.74 11.77 -7.45
C PRO A 212 -5.12 10.71 -6.54
N VAL A 213 -4.33 9.79 -7.09
CA VAL A 213 -3.64 8.74 -6.31
C VAL A 213 -2.64 9.36 -5.34
N TYR A 214 -1.81 10.30 -5.82
CA TYR A 214 -0.79 10.94 -4.97
C TYR A 214 -1.39 11.82 -3.87
N GLU A 215 -2.49 12.52 -4.15
CA GLU A 215 -3.23 13.27 -3.14
C GLU A 215 -3.86 12.34 -2.09
N LEU A 216 -4.43 11.21 -2.52
CA LEU A 216 -5.00 10.20 -1.63
C LEU A 216 -3.93 9.55 -0.72
N LEU A 217 -2.77 9.19 -1.26
CA LEU A 217 -1.66 8.63 -0.48
C LEU A 217 -1.14 9.62 0.57
N ARG A 218 -1.04 10.91 0.22
CA ARG A 218 -0.69 11.98 1.18
C ARG A 218 -1.76 12.13 2.27
N GLN A 219 -3.04 12.07 1.89
CA GLN A 219 -4.15 12.12 2.83
C GLN A 219 -4.06 10.97 3.84
N TRP A 220 -3.77 9.75 3.40
CA TRP A 220 -3.60 8.59 4.28
C TRP A 220 -2.39 8.70 5.21
N CYS A 221 -1.26 9.22 4.72
CA CYS A 221 -0.09 9.49 5.58
C CYS A 221 -0.39 10.53 6.68
N GLY A 222 -1.35 11.42 6.43
CA GLY A 222 -1.84 12.41 7.38
C GLY A 222 -1.06 13.73 7.35
N HIS A 223 -1.77 14.82 7.60
CA HIS A 223 -1.27 16.19 7.43
C HIS A 223 0.06 16.47 8.16
N ARG A 224 0.21 15.97 9.40
CA ARG A 224 1.44 16.21 10.19
C ARG A 224 2.66 15.57 9.54
N ALA A 225 2.54 14.33 9.06
CA ALA A 225 3.63 13.62 8.42
C ALA A 225 4.02 14.29 7.10
N VAL A 226 3.02 14.61 6.26
CA VAL A 226 3.22 15.33 4.99
C VAL A 226 3.88 16.68 5.23
N SER A 227 3.34 17.50 6.12
CA SER A 227 3.91 18.82 6.44
C SER A 227 5.34 18.75 6.95
N PHE A 228 5.66 17.74 7.77
CA PHE A 228 7.02 17.56 8.27
C PHE A 228 7.97 17.15 7.14
N TYR A 229 7.55 16.18 6.32
CA TYR A 229 8.31 15.69 5.19
C TYR A 229 8.57 16.79 4.15
N ASP A 230 7.55 17.55 3.77
CA ASP A 230 7.67 18.66 2.82
C ASP A 230 8.61 19.76 3.34
N ARG A 231 8.54 20.08 4.63
CA ARG A 231 9.44 21.06 5.26
C ARG A 231 10.88 20.56 5.30
N LEU A 232 11.07 19.28 5.58
CA LEU A 232 12.40 18.67 5.56
C LEU A 232 12.99 18.73 4.16
N GLY A 233 12.25 18.26 3.15
CA GLY A 233 12.68 18.30 1.76
C GLY A 233 12.93 19.72 1.24
N ALA A 234 12.09 20.70 1.63
CA ALA A 234 12.31 22.11 1.29
C ALA A 234 13.57 22.68 1.96
N ALA A 235 13.83 22.33 3.22
CA ALA A 235 15.05 22.74 3.91
C ALA A 235 16.29 22.12 3.28
N GLU A 236 16.26 20.83 2.93
CA GLU A 236 17.36 20.15 2.25
C GLU A 236 17.64 20.74 0.87
N ALA A 237 16.59 20.99 0.08
CA ALA A 237 16.73 21.62 -1.23
C ALA A 237 17.28 23.05 -1.14
N GLU A 238 16.87 23.82 -0.12
CA GLU A 238 17.39 25.17 0.10
C GLU A 238 18.84 25.15 0.55
N ILE A 239 19.23 24.23 1.43
CA ILE A 239 20.64 24.02 1.81
C ILE A 239 21.47 23.71 0.57
N GLN A 240 21.04 22.77 -0.27
CA GLN A 240 21.74 22.45 -1.51
C GLN A 240 21.87 23.68 -2.43
N ARG A 241 20.79 24.45 -2.59
CA ARG A 241 20.80 25.68 -3.41
C ARG A 241 21.80 26.70 -2.88
N LEU A 242 21.90 26.86 -1.55
CA LEU A 242 22.84 27.77 -0.90
C LEU A 242 24.28 27.28 -1.05
N ASP A 243 24.54 25.99 -0.88
CA ASP A 243 25.86 25.38 -1.09
C ASP A 243 26.34 25.61 -2.54
N GLU A 244 25.47 25.39 -3.53
CA GLU A 244 25.76 25.65 -4.95
C GLU A 244 26.00 27.15 -5.25
N LEU A 245 25.32 28.05 -4.54
CA LEU A 245 25.53 29.50 -4.68
C LEU A 245 26.84 29.94 -4.07
N ILE A 246 27.18 29.45 -2.88
CA ILE A 246 28.44 29.76 -2.19
C ILE A 246 29.62 29.24 -3.00
N ALA A 247 29.54 28.00 -3.52
CA ALA A 247 30.58 27.45 -4.40
C ALA A 247 30.80 28.33 -5.64
N ARG A 248 29.72 28.75 -6.32
CA ARG A 248 29.82 29.66 -7.47
C ARG A 248 30.38 31.03 -7.11
N ALA A 249 30.04 31.56 -5.93
CA ALA A 249 30.57 32.83 -5.45
C ALA A 249 32.08 32.73 -5.15
N ALA A 250 32.52 31.66 -4.49
CA ALA A 250 33.94 31.39 -4.22
C ALA A 250 34.72 31.25 -5.54
N ASP A 251 34.20 30.52 -6.52
CA ASP A 251 34.83 30.39 -7.85
C ASP A 251 34.92 31.72 -8.61
N ALA A 252 33.88 32.55 -8.52
CA ALA A 252 33.91 33.89 -9.09
C ALA A 252 34.96 34.78 -8.40
N MET A 253 35.14 34.67 -7.07
CA MET A 253 36.18 35.40 -6.35
C MET A 253 37.59 34.95 -6.75
N ARG A 254 37.83 33.63 -6.84
CA ARG A 254 39.11 33.06 -7.32
C ARG A 254 39.43 33.55 -8.74
N SER A 255 38.43 33.58 -9.61
CA SER A 255 38.58 34.06 -11.00
C SER A 255 38.96 35.55 -11.08
N ASN A 256 38.69 36.34 -10.04
CA ASN A 256 39.05 37.74 -9.92
C ASN A 256 40.30 37.99 -9.04
N ASN A 257 41.12 36.95 -8.78
CA ASN A 257 42.31 37.01 -7.92
C ASN A 257 42.03 37.42 -6.45
N LEU A 258 40.83 37.12 -5.94
CA LEU A 258 40.44 37.35 -4.55
C LEU A 258 40.53 36.05 -3.73
N ASP A 259 41.63 35.29 -3.87
CA ASP A 259 41.79 33.96 -3.27
C ASP A 259 41.67 33.96 -1.74
N SER A 260 42.14 35.03 -1.08
CA SER A 260 42.00 35.18 0.37
C SER A 260 40.55 35.29 0.83
N HIS A 261 39.70 35.97 0.06
CA HIS A 261 38.28 36.13 0.37
C HIS A 261 37.50 34.86 0.07
N ALA A 262 37.84 34.17 -1.03
CA ALA A 262 37.26 32.87 -1.35
C ALA A 262 37.54 31.84 -0.24
N ARG A 263 38.79 31.75 0.23
CA ARG A 263 39.15 30.84 1.36
C ARG A 263 38.44 31.20 2.65
N TRP A 264 38.34 32.49 2.97
CA TRP A 264 37.63 32.93 4.16
C TRP A 264 36.15 32.53 4.11
N LEU A 265 35.50 32.67 2.94
CA LEU A 265 34.11 32.28 2.74
C LEU A 265 33.91 30.76 2.87
N ASP A 266 34.80 29.96 2.28
CA ASP A 266 34.76 28.50 2.40
C ASP A 266 34.92 28.06 3.88
N ASP A 267 35.89 28.64 4.59
CA ASP A 267 36.17 28.34 6.00
C ASP A 267 35.02 28.75 6.93
N GLU A 268 34.38 29.89 6.67
CA GLU A 268 33.23 30.37 7.45
C GLU A 268 32.00 29.47 7.21
N HIS A 269 31.74 29.11 5.95
CA HIS A 269 30.66 28.21 5.59
C HIS A 269 30.76 26.83 6.27
N GLU A 270 31.95 26.22 6.29
CA GLU A 270 32.15 24.93 6.96
C GLU A 270 32.08 25.05 8.49
N ARG A 271 32.56 26.16 9.07
CA ARG A 271 32.55 26.37 10.53
C ARG A 271 31.14 26.55 11.08
N ASP A 272 30.33 27.36 10.41
CA ASP A 272 28.99 27.75 10.88
C ASP A 272 27.88 26.87 10.29
N ARG A 273 28.26 25.74 9.68
CA ARG A 273 27.32 24.79 9.09
C ARG A 273 26.35 24.28 10.15
N VAL A 274 25.07 24.53 9.91
CA VAL A 274 23.99 23.97 10.73
C VAL A 274 23.87 22.49 10.42
N THR A 275 24.13 21.65 11.42
CA THR A 275 24.04 20.20 11.35
C THR A 275 23.07 19.69 12.42
N PRO A 276 22.59 18.44 12.32
CA PRO A 276 21.79 17.84 13.38
C PRO A 276 22.48 17.80 14.75
N PHE A 277 23.80 17.96 14.81
CA PHE A 277 24.55 18.06 16.06
C PHE A 277 24.59 19.49 16.60
N THR A 278 24.87 20.48 15.74
CA THR A 278 25.01 21.89 16.15
C THR A 278 23.68 22.54 16.52
N ILE A 279 22.55 22.04 16.01
CA ILE A 279 21.22 22.56 16.37
C ILE A 279 20.65 21.98 17.68
N ARG A 280 21.24 20.91 18.21
CA ARG A 280 20.78 20.35 19.50
C ARG A 280 21.13 21.35 20.61
N PRO A 281 20.24 21.54 21.59
CA PRO A 281 20.57 22.37 22.73
C PRO A 281 21.83 21.81 23.38
N THR A 282 22.86 22.66 23.53
CA THR A 282 24.07 22.29 24.26
C THR A 282 23.65 22.04 25.71
N VAL A 283 23.97 20.85 26.23
CA VAL A 283 23.71 20.57 27.64
C VAL A 283 24.67 21.41 28.45
N ASP A 284 24.14 22.36 29.20
CA ASP A 284 24.94 23.17 30.11
C ASP A 284 25.68 22.27 31.11
N ARG A 285 26.88 22.69 31.51
CA ARG A 285 27.59 22.00 32.59
C ARG A 285 26.70 21.95 33.85
N PRO A 286 26.82 20.92 34.69
CA PRO A 286 26.18 20.93 36.00
C PRO A 286 26.53 22.23 36.75
N LEU A 287 25.50 22.88 37.29
CA LEU A 287 25.70 24.00 38.21
C LEU A 287 26.41 23.45 39.46
N SER A 288 27.41 24.18 39.92
CA SER A 288 28.02 23.92 41.22
C SER A 288 26.99 24.17 42.34
N PRO A 289 27.12 23.52 43.50
CA PRO A 289 26.18 23.71 44.62
C PRO A 289 25.97 25.17 45.03
N ASP A 290 26.98 26.01 44.83
CA ASP A 290 26.97 27.43 45.17
C ASP A 290 26.24 28.31 44.12
N GLU A 291 26.07 27.79 42.90
CA GLU A 291 25.30 28.42 41.81
C GLU A 291 23.81 28.03 41.85
N LEU A 292 23.43 27.02 42.64
CA LEU A 292 22.04 26.61 42.80
C LEU A 292 21.29 27.61 43.69
N PRO A 293 20.10 28.08 43.28
CA PRO A 293 19.31 28.99 44.11
C PRO A 293 18.92 28.30 45.43
N LEU A 294 19.37 28.86 46.55
CA LEU A 294 19.03 28.39 47.88
C LEU A 294 17.54 28.56 48.15
N GLN A 295 16.79 27.46 48.08
CA GLN A 295 15.41 27.42 48.58
C GLN A 295 15.43 27.39 50.11
N THR A 296 15.26 28.55 50.74
CA THR A 296 15.09 28.64 52.20
C THR A 296 13.68 28.20 52.58
N VAL A 297 13.52 26.92 52.94
CA VAL A 297 12.28 26.40 53.49
C VAL A 297 12.23 26.76 54.99
N TYR A 298 11.45 27.78 55.34
CA TYR A 298 11.15 28.09 56.73
C TYR A 298 10.23 26.99 57.32
N ARG A 299 10.83 25.96 57.91
CA ARG A 299 10.09 25.04 58.78
C ARG A 299 9.68 25.78 60.04
N ARG A 300 8.40 26.11 60.18
CA ARG A 300 7.82 26.53 61.48
C ARG A 300 8.08 25.40 62.48
N ARG A 301 8.98 25.62 63.43
CA ARG A 301 9.12 24.77 64.61
C ARG A 301 7.81 24.86 65.40
N TRP A 302 6.96 23.85 65.25
CA TRP A 302 5.90 23.59 66.21
C TRP A 302 6.57 23.12 67.50
N TRP A 303 6.62 23.99 68.49
CA TRP A 303 6.82 23.57 69.87
C TRP A 303 5.46 23.12 70.41
N ARG A 304 5.25 21.81 70.50
CA ARG A 304 4.39 21.13 71.48
C ARG A 304 4.92 19.73 71.71
#